data_AF-A0A8S2V926-F1
#
_entry.id   AF-A0A8S2V926-F1
#
_cell.length_a   1.000
_cell.length_b   1.000
_cell.length_c   1.000
_cell.angle_alpha   90.00
_cell.angle_beta   90.00
_cell.angle_gamma   90.00
#
_symmetry.space_group_name_H-M   'P 1'
#
loop_
_entity.id
_entity.type
_entity.pdbx_description
1 polymer ?
#
loop_
_entity_poly.entity_id
_entity_poly.type
_entity_poly.pdbx_seq_one_letter_code
_entity_poly.pdbx_strand_id
1 'polypeptide(L)'
;MAFEPNLVELSSVSIQHSTHDDTPTSNPRIERENIYLDELCVNELSFIKANSLLRDTQTTFNCTTQSPYDEVNASVPIINDDKMPYLTFRTVFISLLLTIVVSVLSAAFSFRRYPLNTDIVIFQLISMSLGQLMARLLPQTMFQLYRWKFSLNRGPFNIKEHSLITAVVYANADTAYAIYQLTALHIHYGRPISFVAGLFLVISSRMMGFGMAGE
;
A
#
# COMPACT_ATOMS: atom_id res chain seq x y z
N MET A 1 9.11 37.69 44.04
CA MET A 1 9.80 36.57 44.73
C MET A 1 9.70 35.39 43.76
N ALA A 2 10.47 35.39 42.68
CA ALA A 2 11.85 34.86 42.58
C ALA A 2 11.91 33.40 43.04
N PHE A 3 12.12 32.47 42.10
CA PHE A 3 12.82 31.20 42.29
C PHE A 3 13.17 30.59 40.91
N GLU A 4 14.37 30.90 40.41
CA GLU A 4 15.19 29.96 39.64
C GLU A 4 15.68 28.86 40.60
N PRO A 5 16.03 27.60 40.18
CA PRO A 5 17.36 27.35 39.60
C PRO A 5 17.59 26.08 38.73
N ASN A 6 18.82 26.03 38.19
CA ASN A 6 19.66 24.88 37.76
C ASN A 6 19.48 24.38 36.31
N LEU A 7 20.41 24.59 35.37
CA LEU A 7 21.86 24.24 35.31
C LEU A 7 22.16 22.78 35.69
N VAL A 8 22.31 21.95 34.65
CA VAL A 8 23.11 20.73 34.69
C VAL A 8 24.11 20.83 33.54
N GLU A 9 25.37 21.03 33.92
CA GLU A 9 26.58 20.76 33.14
C GLU A 9 26.65 19.31 32.66
N LEU A 10 27.52 19.10 31.66
CA LEU A 10 28.45 17.98 31.43
C LEU A 10 28.49 17.74 29.92
N SER A 11 29.33 18.46 29.17
CA SER A 11 30.76 18.19 29.02
C SER A 11 31.03 16.72 28.67
N SER A 12 31.36 16.46 27.40
CA SER A 12 32.47 15.59 26.96
C SER A 12 32.24 15.03 25.56
N VAL A 13 32.63 15.75 24.51
CA VAL A 13 33.18 15.09 23.32
C VAL A 13 34.41 15.88 22.86
N SER A 14 35.54 15.32 23.22
CA SER A 14 36.91 15.69 22.93
C SER A 14 37.16 15.94 21.43
N ILE A 15 37.60 17.16 21.10
CA ILE A 15 38.33 17.44 19.86
C ILE A 15 39.79 17.00 20.10
N GLN A 16 40.15 15.83 19.58
CA GLN A 16 41.55 15.44 19.44
C GLN A 16 42.11 15.96 18.10
N HIS A 17 42.98 16.97 18.23
CA HIS A 17 44.32 17.06 17.64
C HIS A 17 44.59 16.34 16.30
N SER A 18 44.92 17.11 15.26
CA SER A 18 46.20 16.90 14.57
C SER A 18 46.65 18.16 13.82
N THR A 19 47.70 18.75 14.38
CA THR A 19 48.69 19.65 13.77
C THR A 19 49.24 19.11 12.46
N HIS A 20 49.43 19.96 11.44
CA HIS A 20 50.76 20.17 10.86
C HIS A 20 50.84 21.38 9.92
N ASP A 21 51.92 22.11 10.12
CA ASP A 21 52.76 22.86 9.19
C ASP A 21 52.54 24.35 8.94
N ASP A 22 53.50 25.07 9.52
CA ASP A 22 53.85 26.47 9.40
C ASP A 22 54.27 26.84 7.97
N THR A 23 54.00 28.08 7.56
CA THR A 23 55.07 28.97 7.07
C THR A 23 54.62 30.42 7.11
N PRO A 24 55.46 31.35 7.64
CA PRO A 24 55.11 32.75 7.78
C PRO A 24 55.51 33.50 6.50
N THR A 25 54.59 34.25 5.90
CA THR A 25 54.96 35.29 4.93
C THR A 25 54.44 36.64 5.37
N SER A 26 55.41 37.52 5.56
CA SER A 26 55.39 38.86 6.10
C SER A 26 54.90 39.87 5.06
N ASN A 27 53.71 40.46 5.23
CA ASN A 27 53.40 41.75 4.60
C ASN A 27 52.20 42.47 5.24
N PRO A 28 52.37 43.62 5.94
CA PRO A 28 51.26 44.38 6.52
C PRO A 28 50.32 45.02 5.48
N ARG A 29 50.65 44.92 4.18
CA ARG A 29 49.77 45.34 3.07
C ARG A 29 48.72 44.29 2.73
N ILE A 30 49.01 43.00 2.95
CA ILE A 30 48.08 41.88 2.67
C ILE A 30 46.97 41.81 3.74
N GLU A 31 47.28 42.16 4.99
CA GLU A 31 46.31 42.21 6.11
C GLU A 31 45.12 43.15 5.81
N ARG A 32 45.36 44.31 5.18
CA ARG A 32 44.28 45.26 4.86
C ARG A 32 43.42 44.85 3.68
N GLU A 33 43.98 44.08 2.75
CA GLU A 33 43.22 43.51 1.62
C GLU A 33 42.34 42.34 2.09
N ASN A 34 42.82 41.58 3.08
CA ASN A 34 42.07 40.50 3.73
C ASN A 34 40.87 40.99 4.56
N ILE A 35 40.92 42.19 5.15
CA ILE A 35 39.79 42.77 5.92
C ILE A 35 38.62 43.18 5.02
N TYR A 36 38.89 43.68 3.80
CA TYR A 36 37.83 44.03 2.84
C TYR A 36 37.26 42.80 2.10
N LEU A 37 38.06 41.75 1.92
CA LEU A 37 37.60 40.47 1.35
C LEU A 37 36.79 39.61 2.32
N ASP A 38 36.86 39.88 3.63
CA ASP A 38 36.06 39.18 4.65
C ASP A 38 34.59 39.67 4.65
N GLU A 39 34.33 40.97 4.48
CA GLU A 39 32.97 41.52 4.40
C GLU A 39 32.20 41.11 3.11
N LEU A 40 32.91 40.83 2.02
CA LEU A 40 32.29 40.34 0.78
C LEU A 40 31.96 38.84 0.83
N CYS A 41 32.70 38.07 1.65
CA CYS A 41 32.51 36.63 1.81
C CYS A 41 31.33 36.29 2.74
N VAL A 42 31.07 37.09 3.79
CA VAL A 42 29.98 36.84 4.75
C VAL A 42 28.58 36.94 4.11
N ASN A 43 28.40 37.82 3.13
CA ASN A 43 27.10 37.97 2.43
C ASN A 43 26.84 36.85 1.41
N GLU A 44 27.87 36.36 0.70
CA GLU A 44 27.76 35.18 -0.17
C GLU A 44 27.64 33.87 0.63
N LEU A 45 28.21 33.78 1.84
CA LEU A 45 28.04 32.59 2.69
C LEU A 45 26.59 32.41 3.17
N SER A 46 25.85 33.50 3.37
CA SER A 46 24.41 33.42 3.72
C SER A 46 23.57 32.90 2.55
N PHE A 47 23.96 33.22 1.31
CA PHE A 47 23.30 32.79 0.08
C PHE A 47 23.66 31.36 -0.31
N ILE A 48 24.92 30.94 -0.08
CA ILE A 48 25.37 29.55 -0.28
C ILE A 48 24.78 28.63 0.79
N LYS A 49 24.64 29.08 2.04
CA LYS A 49 24.02 28.29 3.12
C LYS A 49 22.49 28.22 2.99
N ALA A 50 21.86 29.28 2.48
CA ALA A 50 20.47 29.24 2.05
C ALA A 50 20.27 28.32 0.83
N ASN A 51 21.18 28.34 -0.15
CA ASN A 51 21.14 27.43 -1.30
C ASN A 51 21.50 25.98 -0.96
N SER A 52 22.32 25.73 0.06
CA SER A 52 22.61 24.37 0.54
C SER A 52 21.43 23.83 1.32
N LEU A 53 20.78 24.63 2.17
CA LEU A 53 19.53 24.24 2.83
C LEU A 53 18.35 24.13 1.84
N LEU A 54 18.34 24.92 0.75
CA LEU A 54 17.41 24.79 -0.37
C LEU A 54 17.73 23.57 -1.26
N ARG A 55 19.00 23.14 -1.36
CA ARG A 55 19.36 21.87 -2.00
C ARG A 55 19.03 20.69 -1.10
N ASP A 56 19.20 20.79 0.22
CA ASP A 56 18.77 19.77 1.14
C ASP A 56 17.24 19.70 1.16
N THR A 57 16.54 20.83 1.07
CA THR A 57 15.07 20.86 0.93
C THR A 57 14.57 20.50 -0.46
N GLN A 58 15.26 20.77 -1.58
CA GLN A 58 14.88 20.30 -2.92
C GLN A 58 15.25 18.83 -3.17
N THR A 59 16.38 18.36 -2.64
CA THR A 59 16.74 16.94 -2.67
C THR A 59 15.81 16.15 -1.75
N THR A 60 15.42 16.69 -0.59
CA THR A 60 14.36 16.08 0.23
C THR A 60 12.96 16.25 -0.38
N PHE A 61 12.66 17.34 -1.11
CA PHE A 61 11.36 17.49 -1.78
C PHE A 61 11.17 16.52 -2.95
N ASN A 62 12.25 16.18 -3.67
CA ASN A 62 12.23 15.10 -4.66
C ASN A 62 12.44 13.69 -4.03
N CYS A 63 12.55 13.62 -2.70
CA CYS A 63 12.63 12.42 -1.87
C CYS A 63 11.49 12.34 -0.83
N THR A 64 10.36 13.03 -1.02
CA THR A 64 9.22 12.89 -0.08
C THR A 64 8.49 11.55 -0.24
N THR A 65 8.80 10.76 -1.26
CA THR A 65 8.22 9.42 -1.48
C THR A 65 9.19 8.28 -1.18
N GLN A 66 10.47 8.58 -0.94
CA GLN A 66 11.51 7.58 -0.69
C GLN A 66 11.80 7.52 0.81
N SER A 67 11.70 6.33 1.39
CA SER A 67 11.93 6.14 2.82
C SER A 67 13.40 6.48 3.16
N PRO A 68 13.69 7.06 4.34
CA PRO A 68 15.06 7.27 4.81
C PRO A 68 15.87 5.97 5.01
N TYR A 69 15.19 4.83 4.99
CA TYR A 69 15.74 3.50 5.19
C TYR A 69 15.88 2.77 3.85
N ASP A 70 17.12 2.39 3.49
CA ASP A 70 17.44 1.77 2.21
C ASP A 70 16.78 0.39 2.03
N GLU A 71 16.61 -0.36 3.11
CA GLU A 71 15.90 -1.63 3.14
C GLU A 71 14.41 -1.48 2.73
N VAL A 72 13.78 -0.36 3.06
CA VAL A 72 12.39 -0.07 2.69
C VAL A 72 12.31 0.31 1.22
N ASN A 73 13.28 1.09 0.74
CA ASN A 73 13.37 1.50 -0.67
C ASN A 73 13.61 0.34 -1.63
N ALA A 74 14.34 -0.68 -1.18
CA ALA A 74 14.56 -1.90 -1.96
C ALA A 74 13.32 -2.81 -2.01
N SER A 75 12.42 -2.71 -1.01
CA SER A 75 11.26 -3.59 -0.88
C SER A 75 10.05 -3.15 -1.71
N VAL A 76 9.91 -1.84 -2.00
CA VAL A 76 8.78 -1.29 -2.74
C VAL A 76 9.28 -0.31 -3.81
N PRO A 77 9.03 -0.57 -5.10
CA PRO A 77 9.32 0.42 -6.14
C PRO A 77 8.43 1.64 -5.96
N ILE A 78 9.03 2.83 -5.92
CA ILE A 78 8.35 4.12 -5.70
C ILE A 78 7.46 4.50 -6.89
N ILE A 79 7.73 3.94 -8.06
CA ILE A 79 7.03 4.22 -9.30
C ILE A 79 6.00 3.12 -9.54
N ASN A 80 4.73 3.46 -9.36
CA ASN A 80 3.61 2.62 -9.77
C ASN A 80 3.44 2.70 -11.30
N ASP A 81 3.44 1.55 -11.98
CA ASP A 81 3.07 1.50 -13.40
C ASP A 81 1.53 1.51 -13.53
N ASP A 82 0.98 2.57 -14.11
CA ASP A 82 -0.47 2.72 -14.32
C ASP A 82 -0.98 1.99 -15.56
N LYS A 83 -0.09 1.56 -16.46
CA LYS A 83 -0.48 0.91 -17.72
C LYS A 83 -0.82 -0.56 -17.52
N MET A 84 -0.40 -1.14 -16.40
CA MET A 84 -0.67 -2.55 -16.13
C MET A 84 -2.14 -2.77 -15.73
N PRO A 85 -2.88 -3.64 -16.46
CA PRO A 85 -4.29 -3.87 -16.23
C PRO A 85 -4.52 -4.60 -14.91
N TYR A 86 -5.51 -4.14 -14.13
CA TYR A 86 -5.95 -4.76 -12.89
C TYR A 86 -7.22 -5.60 -13.08
N LEU A 87 -8.15 -5.12 -13.92
CA LEU A 87 -9.41 -5.81 -14.24
C LEU A 87 -9.27 -6.56 -15.57
N THR A 88 -9.05 -7.87 -15.50
CA THR A 88 -8.99 -8.76 -16.67
C THR A 88 -10.05 -9.85 -16.57
N PHE A 89 -10.37 -10.49 -17.69
CA PHE A 89 -11.33 -11.61 -17.68
C PHE A 89 -10.88 -12.75 -16.76
N ARG A 90 -9.57 -13.04 -16.72
CA ARG A 90 -9.03 -14.08 -15.83
C ARG A 90 -9.23 -13.76 -14.35
N THR A 91 -9.07 -12.50 -13.92
CA THR A 91 -9.25 -12.14 -12.52
C THR A 91 -10.71 -12.26 -12.10
N VAL A 92 -11.64 -11.84 -12.96
CA VAL A 92 -13.08 -12.00 -12.72
C VAL A 92 -13.46 -13.48 -12.67
N PHE A 93 -12.97 -14.30 -13.60
CA PHE A 93 -13.28 -15.73 -13.62
C PHE A 93 -12.74 -16.48 -12.40
N ILE A 94 -11.46 -16.27 -12.04
CA ILE A 94 -10.83 -16.91 -10.87
C ILE A 94 -11.51 -16.43 -9.58
N SER A 95 -11.76 -15.13 -9.44
CA SER A 95 -12.41 -14.59 -8.24
C SER A 95 -13.83 -15.13 -8.08
N LEU A 96 -14.62 -15.25 -9.14
CA LEU A 96 -15.94 -15.87 -9.09
C LEU A 96 -15.87 -17.34 -8.67
N LEU A 97 -14.95 -18.12 -9.26
CA LEU A 97 -14.76 -19.53 -8.91
C LEU A 97 -14.39 -19.68 -7.43
N LEU A 98 -13.39 -18.95 -6.96
CA LEU A 98 -12.97 -18.99 -5.55
C LEU A 98 -14.09 -18.53 -4.62
N THR A 99 -14.81 -17.47 -4.98
CA THR A 99 -15.92 -16.93 -4.19
C THR A 99 -17.03 -17.96 -4.02
N ILE A 100 -17.38 -18.70 -5.07
CA ILE A 100 -18.37 -19.79 -4.98
C ILE A 100 -17.91 -20.85 -3.98
N VAL A 101 -16.65 -21.28 -4.08
CA VAL A 101 -16.08 -22.30 -3.17
C VAL A 101 -16.10 -21.78 -1.73
N VAL A 102 -15.57 -20.59 -1.49
CA VAL A 102 -15.50 -19.98 -0.16
C VAL A 102 -16.90 -19.79 0.43
N SER A 103 -17.85 -19.27 -0.33
CA SER A 103 -19.22 -19.04 0.14
C SER A 103 -19.90 -20.34 0.55
N VAL A 104 -19.66 -21.45 -0.16
CA VAL A 104 -20.21 -22.76 0.20
C VAL A 104 -19.57 -23.29 1.48
N LEU A 105 -18.24 -23.20 1.61
CA LEU A 105 -17.54 -23.63 2.83
C LEU A 105 -17.98 -22.82 4.04
N SER A 106 -18.02 -21.49 3.91
CA SER A 106 -18.43 -20.57 4.98
C SER A 106 -19.86 -20.84 5.44
N ALA A 107 -20.80 -21.01 4.49
CA ALA A 107 -22.19 -21.33 4.84
C ALA A 107 -22.31 -22.71 5.51
N ALA A 108 -21.61 -23.72 5.00
CA ALA A 108 -21.63 -25.07 5.57
C ALA A 108 -21.05 -25.13 6.99
N PHE A 109 -20.01 -24.34 7.29
CA PHE A 109 -19.40 -24.29 8.61
C PHE A 109 -20.23 -23.45 9.60
N SER A 110 -20.92 -22.43 9.11
CA SER A 110 -21.77 -21.56 9.92
C SER A 110 -22.98 -22.28 10.53
N PHE A 111 -23.54 -23.29 9.86
CA PHE A 111 -24.67 -24.07 10.38
C PHE A 111 -24.26 -25.18 11.35
N ARG A 112 -22.96 -25.38 11.62
CA ARG A 112 -22.52 -26.37 12.61
C ARG A 112 -22.73 -25.86 14.03
N ARG A 113 -22.88 -26.81 14.97
CA ARG A 113 -23.02 -26.54 16.41
C ARG A 113 -21.87 -25.72 16.98
N TYR A 114 -20.66 -25.95 16.46
CA TYR A 114 -19.48 -25.15 16.72
C TYR A 114 -19.06 -24.51 15.38
N PRO A 115 -19.31 -23.21 15.16
CA PRO A 115 -18.97 -22.56 13.92
C PRO A 115 -17.45 -22.52 13.75
N LEU A 116 -16.98 -22.88 12.56
CA LEU A 116 -15.57 -22.78 12.19
C LEU A 116 -15.38 -21.55 11.31
N ASN A 117 -14.42 -20.71 11.68
CA ASN A 117 -14.02 -19.58 10.84
C ASN A 117 -13.11 -20.08 9.73
N THR A 118 -13.37 -19.63 8.51
CA THR A 118 -12.62 -20.02 7.34
C THR A 118 -11.50 -19.01 7.11
N ASP A 119 -10.25 -19.41 7.30
CA ASP A 119 -9.10 -18.51 7.11
C ASP A 119 -8.86 -18.19 5.63
N ILE A 120 -8.79 -16.90 5.32
CA ILE A 120 -8.60 -16.39 3.96
C ILE A 120 -7.25 -16.77 3.34
N VAL A 121 -6.23 -17.01 4.18
CA VAL A 121 -4.84 -17.28 3.76
C VAL A 121 -4.75 -18.48 2.81
N ILE A 122 -5.59 -19.50 3.04
CA ILE A 122 -5.63 -20.71 2.19
C ILE A 122 -6.05 -20.32 0.77
N PHE A 123 -7.06 -19.47 0.63
CA PHE A 123 -7.57 -19.01 -0.67
C PHE A 123 -6.61 -18.03 -1.35
N GLN A 124 -5.86 -17.25 -0.57
CA GLN A 124 -4.79 -16.40 -1.10
C GLN A 124 -3.67 -17.22 -1.74
N LEU A 125 -3.22 -18.32 -1.12
CA LEU A 125 -2.23 -19.23 -1.71
C LEU A 125 -2.75 -19.94 -2.97
N ILE A 126 -4.01 -20.37 -2.92
CA ILE A 126 -4.68 -21.01 -4.06
C ILE A 126 -4.84 -20.01 -5.22
N SER A 127 -5.18 -18.76 -4.94
CA SER A 127 -5.31 -17.68 -5.93
C SER A 127 -4.02 -17.48 -6.70
N MET A 128 -2.87 -17.45 -6.01
CA MET A 128 -1.56 -17.31 -6.67
C MET A 128 -1.25 -18.50 -7.58
N SER A 129 -1.54 -19.72 -7.13
CA SER A 129 -1.29 -20.95 -7.88
C SER A 129 -2.18 -21.05 -9.12
N LEU A 130 -3.47 -20.74 -8.99
CA LEU A 130 -4.43 -20.75 -10.09
C LEU A 130 -4.19 -19.62 -11.09
N GLY A 131 -3.78 -18.43 -10.63
CA GLY A 131 -3.43 -17.31 -11.50
C GLY A 131 -2.29 -17.66 -12.45
N GLN A 132 -1.23 -18.30 -11.94
CA GLN A 132 -0.11 -18.77 -12.75
C GLN A 132 -0.49 -19.92 -13.68
N LEU A 133 -1.31 -20.87 -13.21
CA LEU A 133 -1.77 -22.01 -13.99
C LEU A 133 -2.64 -21.55 -15.18
N MET A 134 -3.60 -20.66 -14.93
CA MET A 134 -4.48 -20.10 -15.96
C MET A 134 -3.72 -19.20 -16.94
N ALA A 135 -2.67 -18.49 -16.49
CA ALA A 135 -1.79 -17.73 -17.39
C ALA A 135 -1.02 -18.62 -18.38
N ARG A 136 -0.75 -19.88 -18.03
CA ARG A 136 -0.10 -20.88 -18.91
C ARG A 136 -1.11 -21.64 -19.79
N LEU A 137 -2.33 -21.86 -19.30
CA LEU A 137 -3.38 -22.58 -20.01
C LEU A 137 -4.13 -21.72 -21.04
N LEU A 138 -4.26 -20.41 -20.81
CA LEU A 138 -4.96 -19.53 -21.76
C LEU A 138 -4.06 -19.19 -22.97
N PRO A 139 -4.48 -19.52 -24.19
CA PRO A 139 -3.78 -19.06 -25.39
C PRO A 139 -3.85 -17.54 -25.49
N GLN A 140 -2.82 -16.91 -26.05
CA GLN A 140 -2.72 -15.45 -26.26
C GLN A 140 -3.65 -14.95 -27.38
N THR A 141 -4.86 -15.48 -27.44
CA THR A 141 -5.82 -15.13 -28.49
C THR A 141 -6.42 -13.75 -28.19
N MET A 142 -6.18 -12.83 -29.11
CA MET A 142 -6.87 -11.53 -29.18
C MET A 142 -8.31 -11.79 -29.58
N PHE A 143 -9.25 -11.60 -28.65
CA PHE A 143 -10.66 -11.63 -28.97
C PHE A 143 -11.11 -10.23 -29.39
N GLN A 144 -11.74 -10.14 -30.56
CA GLN A 144 -12.41 -8.93 -31.02
C GLN A 144 -13.91 -9.11 -30.81
N LEU A 145 -14.47 -8.41 -29.83
CA LEU A 145 -15.92 -8.26 -29.72
C LEU A 145 -16.28 -6.89 -30.29
N TYR A 146 -16.86 -6.91 -31.49
CA TYR A 146 -17.27 -5.72 -32.24
C TYR A 146 -16.13 -4.70 -32.43
N ARG A 147 -16.09 -3.61 -31.65
CA ARG A 147 -15.04 -2.55 -31.71
C ARG A 147 -13.95 -2.70 -30.64
N TRP A 148 -14.06 -3.66 -29.73
CA TRP A 148 -13.15 -3.82 -28.60
C TRP A 148 -12.21 -5.01 -28.82
N LYS A 149 -10.92 -4.73 -28.88
CA LYS A 149 -9.84 -5.73 -28.88
C LYS A 149 -9.45 -6.02 -27.44
N PHE A 150 -9.79 -7.20 -26.93
CA PHE A 150 -9.35 -7.66 -25.61
C PHE A 150 -8.49 -8.92 -25.77
N SER A 151 -7.26 -8.88 -25.27
CA SER A 151 -6.45 -10.09 -25.14
C SER A 151 -6.84 -10.77 -23.84
N LEU A 152 -7.21 -12.05 -23.93
CA LEU A 152 -7.55 -12.88 -22.77
C LEU A 152 -6.32 -13.18 -21.90
N ASN A 153 -5.12 -13.07 -22.46
CA ASN A 153 -3.85 -13.25 -21.77
C ASN A 153 -2.95 -12.05 -22.05
N ARG A 154 -3.04 -11.01 -21.20
CA ARG A 154 -2.33 -9.72 -21.38
C ARG A 154 -0.91 -9.69 -20.80
N GLY A 155 -0.36 -10.85 -20.44
CA GLY A 155 0.97 -10.98 -19.85
C GLY A 155 1.00 -11.91 -18.63
N PRO A 156 2.15 -12.05 -17.95
CA PRO A 156 2.27 -12.84 -16.72
C PRO A 156 1.30 -12.34 -15.63
N PHE A 157 1.05 -13.19 -14.62
CA PHE A 157 0.14 -12.84 -13.52
C PHE A 157 0.72 -11.68 -12.70
N ASN A 158 -0.05 -10.60 -12.59
CA ASN A 158 0.40 -9.36 -11.96
C ASN A 158 0.03 -9.32 -10.46
N ILE A 159 0.81 -8.60 -9.66
CA ILE A 159 0.50 -8.38 -8.25
C ILE A 159 -0.82 -7.61 -8.05
N LYS A 160 -1.15 -6.68 -8.95
CA LYS A 160 -2.44 -5.97 -8.97
C LYS A 160 -3.63 -6.90 -9.19
N GLU A 161 -3.46 -7.91 -10.04
CA GLU A 161 -4.50 -8.90 -10.31
C GLU A 161 -4.67 -9.85 -9.12
N HIS A 162 -3.56 -10.25 -8.50
CA HIS A 162 -3.58 -11.06 -7.29
C HIS A 162 -4.29 -10.35 -6.14
N SER A 163 -3.91 -9.09 -5.86
CA SER A 163 -4.51 -8.30 -4.80
C SER A 163 -6.01 -8.08 -5.04
N LEU A 164 -6.41 -7.83 -6.29
CA LEU A 164 -7.82 -7.68 -6.65
C LEU A 164 -8.61 -8.97 -6.40
N ILE A 165 -8.10 -10.14 -6.82
CA ILE A 165 -8.77 -11.42 -6.55
C ILE A 165 -8.91 -11.64 -5.05
N THR A 166 -7.83 -11.46 -4.28
CA THR A 166 -7.85 -11.66 -2.83
C THR A 166 -8.83 -10.71 -2.15
N ALA A 167 -8.90 -9.45 -2.56
CA ALA A 167 -9.86 -8.48 -2.03
C ALA A 167 -11.32 -8.90 -2.27
N VAL A 168 -11.64 -9.35 -3.50
CA VAL A 168 -12.99 -9.84 -3.83
C VAL A 168 -13.34 -11.07 -3.00
N VAL A 169 -12.43 -12.04 -2.89
CA VAL A 169 -12.68 -13.27 -2.13
C VAL A 169 -12.82 -12.97 -0.64
N TYR A 170 -11.99 -12.07 -0.10
CA TYR A 170 -12.05 -11.66 1.30
C TYR A 170 -13.40 -11.00 1.64
N ALA A 171 -13.87 -10.07 0.81
CA ALA A 171 -15.17 -9.41 1.01
C ALA A 171 -16.37 -10.38 0.96
N ASN A 172 -16.18 -11.57 0.38
CA ASN A 172 -17.21 -12.60 0.25
C ASN A 172 -16.93 -13.84 1.12
N ALA A 173 -15.96 -13.78 2.04
CA ALA A 173 -15.58 -14.92 2.86
C ALA A 173 -16.66 -15.32 3.88
N ASP A 174 -17.43 -14.35 4.36
CA ASP A 174 -18.44 -14.57 5.39
C ASP A 174 -19.80 -14.94 4.81
N THR A 175 -20.60 -15.63 5.62
CA THR A 175 -21.99 -16.00 5.30
C THR A 175 -22.91 -14.80 5.44
N ALA A 176 -23.86 -14.64 4.51
CA ALA A 176 -24.75 -13.48 4.48
C ALA A 176 -25.65 -13.45 5.72
N TYR A 177 -25.72 -12.31 6.43
CA TYR A 177 -26.55 -12.18 7.62
C TYR A 177 -28.02 -12.54 7.37
N ALA A 178 -28.53 -12.14 6.20
CA ALA A 178 -29.85 -12.51 5.69
C ALA A 178 -30.17 -14.02 5.75
N ILE A 179 -29.18 -14.90 5.58
CA ILE A 179 -29.39 -16.35 5.59
C ILE A 179 -29.87 -16.80 6.99
N TYR A 180 -29.26 -16.29 8.06
CA TYR A 180 -29.69 -16.63 9.42
C TYR A 180 -31.12 -16.17 9.70
N GLN A 181 -31.48 -14.97 9.22
CA GLN A 181 -32.83 -14.43 9.37
C GLN A 181 -33.86 -15.27 8.60
N LEU A 182 -33.56 -15.66 7.36
CA LEU A 182 -34.42 -16.53 6.56
C LEU A 182 -34.59 -17.91 7.21
N THR A 183 -33.51 -18.49 7.73
CA THR A 183 -33.56 -19.76 8.45
C THR A 183 -34.38 -19.65 9.74
N ALA A 184 -34.21 -18.58 10.51
CA ALA A 184 -34.99 -18.36 11.74
C ALA A 184 -36.49 -18.21 11.45
N LEU A 185 -36.85 -17.46 10.39
CA LEU A 185 -38.25 -17.31 9.94
C LEU A 185 -38.86 -18.65 9.51
N HIS A 186 -38.10 -19.48 8.79
CA HIS A 186 -38.56 -20.78 8.33
C HIS A 186 -38.79 -21.75 9.50
N ILE A 187 -37.85 -21.81 10.45
CA ILE A 187 -37.91 -22.76 11.59
C ILE A 187 -38.91 -22.32 12.66
N HIS A 188 -38.95 -21.03 13.02
CA HIS A 188 -39.76 -20.56 14.16
C HIS A 188 -41.20 -20.19 13.76
N TYR A 189 -41.41 -19.65 12.56
CA TYR A 189 -42.71 -19.13 12.14
C TYR A 189 -43.39 -19.98 11.07
N GLY A 190 -42.72 -21.01 10.54
CA GLY A 190 -43.27 -21.95 9.57
C GLY A 190 -43.74 -21.31 8.25
N ARG A 191 -43.32 -20.07 7.96
CA ARG A 191 -43.73 -19.34 6.76
C ARG A 191 -42.73 -19.59 5.63
N PRO A 192 -43.14 -20.27 4.52
CA PRO A 192 -42.28 -20.40 3.36
C PRO A 192 -42.18 -19.04 2.66
N ILE A 193 -40.95 -18.53 2.55
CA ILE A 193 -40.66 -17.29 1.81
C ILE A 193 -40.43 -17.69 0.35
N SER A 194 -40.93 -16.90 -0.60
CA SER A 194 -40.68 -17.17 -2.01
C SER A 194 -39.18 -17.06 -2.31
N PHE A 195 -38.68 -17.95 -3.17
CA PHE A 195 -37.26 -17.99 -3.53
C PHE A 195 -36.75 -16.62 -4.02
N VAL A 196 -37.54 -15.95 -4.86
CA VAL A 196 -37.22 -14.64 -5.41
C VAL A 196 -37.12 -13.58 -4.30
N ALA A 197 -38.05 -13.55 -3.35
CA ALA A 197 -37.99 -12.61 -2.23
C ALA A 197 -36.79 -12.90 -1.32
N GLY A 198 -36.48 -14.18 -1.05
CA GLY A 198 -35.28 -14.58 -0.32
C GLY A 198 -33.99 -14.16 -1.02
N LEU A 199 -33.92 -14.32 -2.34
CA LEU A 199 -32.77 -13.92 -3.15
C LEU A 199 -32.56 -12.40 -3.10
N PHE A 200 -33.60 -11.59 -3.31
CA PHE A 200 -33.49 -10.12 -3.22
C PHE A 200 -33.10 -9.67 -1.80
N LEU A 201 -33.60 -10.33 -0.76
CA LEU A 201 -33.24 -10.02 0.62
C LEU A 201 -31.76 -10.30 0.89
N VAL A 202 -31.23 -11.43 0.41
CA VAL A 202 -29.80 -11.77 0.53
C VAL A 202 -28.93 -10.79 -0.25
N ILE A 203 -29.30 -10.47 -1.51
CA ILE A 203 -28.55 -9.52 -2.34
C ILE A 203 -28.53 -8.13 -1.69
N SER A 204 -29.68 -7.63 -1.24
CA SER A 204 -29.78 -6.33 -0.59
C SER A 204 -28.93 -6.26 0.68
N SER A 205 -28.90 -7.33 1.49
CA SER A 205 -28.06 -7.39 2.71
C SER A 205 -26.57 -7.28 2.38
N ARG A 206 -26.11 -7.91 1.29
CA ARG A 206 -24.72 -7.79 0.85
C ARG A 206 -24.42 -6.41 0.28
N MET A 207 -25.32 -5.86 -0.55
CA MET A 207 -25.14 -4.54 -1.14
C MET A 207 -25.18 -3.41 -0.11
N MET A 208 -25.97 -3.56 0.95
CA MET A 208 -26.01 -2.59 2.05
C MET A 208 -24.65 -2.45 2.74
N GLY A 209 -23.90 -3.56 2.90
CA GLY A 209 -22.54 -3.54 3.42
C GLY A 209 -21.59 -2.71 2.54
N PHE A 210 -21.61 -2.92 1.22
CA PHE A 210 -20.81 -2.13 0.28
C PHE A 210 -21.26 -0.67 0.18
N GLY A 211 -22.55 -0.38 0.35
CA GLY A 211 -23.09 0.98 0.26
C GLY A 211 -22.81 1.83 1.50
N MET A 212 -22.76 1.24 2.70
CA MET A 212 -22.42 1.95 3.94
C MET A 212 -20.92 2.17 4.12
N ALA A 213 -20.08 1.36 3.47
CA ALA A 213 -18.65 1.38 3.68
C ALA A 213 -18.03 2.76 3.44
N GLY A 214 -18.53 3.56 2.48
CA GLY A 214 -18.07 4.95 2.29
C GLY A 214 -16.54 5.11 2.25
N GLU A 215 -15.85 4.03 1.90
CA GLU A 215 -14.42 3.95 1.55
C GLU A 215 -14.29 4.06 0.03
#